data_AF-A0A2P6WB56-F1
#
_entry.id   AF-A0A2P6WB56-F1
#
_cell.length_a   1.000
_cell.length_b   1.000
_cell.length_c   1.000
_cell.angle_alpha   90.00
_cell.angle_beta   90.00
_cell.angle_gamma   90.00
#
_symmetry.space_group_name_H-M   'P 1'
#
loop_
_entity.id
_entity.type
_entity.pdbx_description
1 polymer ?
#
loop_
_entity_poly.entity_id
_entity_poly.type
_entity_poly.pdbx_seq_one_letter_code
_entity_poly.pdbx_strand_id
1 'polypeptide(L)' 'DVKHRTEGCAISTASVSILTDEIKGMEVEELKQLDRDWMLDKLGIEVSALRVKCAVLGLKTAQKSLED' A
#
# COMPACT_ATOMS: atom_id res chain seq x y z
N ASP A 1 -5.70 8.69 -12.57
CA ASP A 1 -5.10 7.41 -12.98
C ASP A 1 -3.94 7.10 -12.06
N VAL A 2 -3.74 5.84 -11.65
CA VAL A 2 -2.72 5.44 -10.66
C VAL A 2 -1.74 4.47 -11.31
N LYS A 3 -0.45 4.80 -11.30
CA LYS A 3 0.61 3.98 -11.87
C LYS A 3 1.71 3.75 -10.84
N HIS A 4 2.31 2.56 -10.86
CA HIS A 4 3.41 2.21 -9.99
C HIS A 4 4.51 1.47 -10.75
N ARG A 5 5.73 1.55 -10.21
CA ARG A 5 6.86 0.68 -10.57
C ARG A 5 7.50 0.24 -9.26
N THR A 6 7.70 -1.06 -9.12
CA THR A 6 8.23 -1.66 -7.89
C THR A 6 9.52 -2.39 -8.18
N GLU A 7 10.53 -2.14 -7.35
CA GLU A 7 11.73 -2.97 -7.26
C GLU A 7 11.83 -3.46 -5.82
N GLY A 8 11.69 -4.76 -5.63
CA GLY A 8 11.63 -5.34 -4.31
C GLY A 8 11.13 -6.77 -4.33
N CYS A 9 10.95 -7.30 -3.13
CA CYS A 9 10.48 -8.66 -2.90
C CYS A 9 8.99 -8.84 -3.27
N ALA A 10 8.57 -10.11 -3.33
CA ALA A 10 7.18 -10.47 -3.66
C ALA A 10 6.12 -9.75 -2.79
N ILE A 11 6.37 -9.58 -1.49
CA ILE A 11 5.42 -8.91 -0.58
C ILE A 11 5.23 -7.44 -0.97
N SER A 12 6.31 -6.68 -1.19
CA SER A 12 6.19 -5.26 -1.55
C SER A 12 5.54 -5.09 -2.92
N THR A 13 5.86 -5.98 -3.88
CA THR A 13 5.26 -5.95 -5.21
C THR A 13 3.77 -6.25 -5.16
N ALA A 14 3.36 -7.30 -4.43
CA ALA A 14 1.97 -7.65 -4.24
C ALA A 14 1.19 -6.54 -3.52
N SER A 15 1.75 -6.00 -2.44
CA SER A 15 1.07 -4.97 -1.65
C SER A 15 0.84 -3.68 -2.42
N VAL A 16 1.80 -3.25 -3.26
CA VAL A 16 1.62 -2.09 -4.13
C VAL A 16 0.60 -2.37 -5.22
N SER A 17 0.62 -3.56 -5.85
CA SER A 17 -0.38 -3.94 -6.85
C SER A 17 -1.80 -3.85 -6.28
N ILE A 18 -2.03 -4.50 -5.12
CA ILE A 18 -3.32 -4.48 -4.41
C ILE A 18 -3.72 -3.05 -4.07
N LEU A 19 -2.81 -2.29 -3.44
CA LEU A 19 -3.07 -0.90 -3.07
C LEU A 19 -3.54 -0.07 -4.28
N THR A 20 -2.81 -0.12 -5.40
CA THR A 20 -3.14 0.71 -6.55
C THR A 20 -4.46 0.35 -7.21
N ASP A 21 -4.93 -0.89 -7.07
CA ASP A 21 -6.26 -1.28 -7.53
C ASP A 21 -7.35 -0.80 -6.56
N GLU A 22 -7.12 -0.89 -5.25
CA GLU A 22 -8.07 -0.50 -4.21
C GLU A 22 -8.32 1.01 -4.14
N ILE A 23 -7.29 1.83 -4.37
CA ILE A 23 -7.40 3.29 -4.22
C ILE A 23 -7.91 4.01 -5.49
N LYS A 24 -8.11 3.28 -6.59
CA LYS A 24 -8.65 3.86 -7.83
C LYS A 24 -10.09 4.31 -7.61
N GLY A 25 -10.32 5.61 -7.72
CA GLY A 25 -11.65 6.21 -7.54
C GLY A 25 -12.04 6.44 -6.07
N MET A 26 -11.14 6.16 -5.13
CA MET A 26 -11.29 6.54 -3.72
C MET A 26 -11.04 8.04 -3.54
N GLU A 27 -11.73 8.67 -2.59
CA GLU A 27 -11.47 10.07 -2.26
C GLU A 27 -10.09 10.22 -1.59
N VAL A 28 -9.42 11.34 -1.86
CA VAL A 28 -8.07 11.61 -1.33
C VAL A 28 -8.05 11.54 0.21
N GLU A 29 -9.11 12.03 0.87
CA GLU A 29 -9.15 12.03 2.33
C GLU A 29 -9.40 10.64 2.91
N GLU A 30 -10.08 9.75 2.19
CA GLU A 30 -10.20 8.35 2.59
C GLU A 30 -8.83 7.65 2.52
N LEU A 31 -8.07 7.88 1.44
CA LEU A 31 -6.71 7.35 1.27
C LEU A 31 -5.76 7.79 2.40
N LYS A 32 -5.89 9.03 2.88
CA LYS A 32 -5.09 9.54 4.01
C LYS A 32 -5.42 8.85 5.34
N GLN A 33 -6.63 8.31 5.50
CA GLN A 33 -7.03 7.59 6.72
C GLN A 33 -6.65 6.10 6.71
N LEU A 34 -6.27 5.54 5.56
CA LEU A 34 -5.83 4.15 5.48
C LEU A 34 -4.57 3.92 6.33
N ASP A 35 -4.54 2.79 7.03
CA ASP A 35 -3.47 2.48 7.96
C ASP A 35 -2.79 1.14 7.64
N ARG A 36 -1.84 0.77 8.51
CA ARG A 36 -1.11 -0.50 8.38
C ARG A 36 -2.05 -1.69 8.37
N ASP A 37 -3.04 -1.70 9.27
CA ASP A 37 -3.84 -2.88 9.53
C ASP A 37 -4.78 -3.12 8.34
N TRP A 38 -5.33 -2.06 7.75
CA TRP A 38 -6.03 -2.12 6.45
C TRP A 38 -5.19 -2.79 5.36
N MET A 39 -3.91 -2.42 5.22
CA MET A 39 -3.04 -2.98 4.19
C MET A 39 -2.72 -4.45 4.45
N LEU A 40 -2.52 -4.83 5.72
CA LEU A 40 -2.27 -6.21 6.12
C LEU A 40 -3.50 -7.10 5.89
N ASP A 41 -4.69 -6.59 6.20
CA ASP A 41 -5.96 -7.28 5.96
C ASP A 41 -6.19 -7.52 4.45
N LYS A 42 -5.89 -6.52 3.62
CA LYS A 42 -5.98 -6.63 2.16
C LYS A 42 -4.97 -7.60 1.56
N LEU A 43 -3.78 -7.71 2.15
CA LEU A 43 -2.79 -8.73 1.77
C LEU A 43 -3.27 -10.16 2.07
N GLY A 44 -4.12 -10.34 3.08
CA GLY A 44 -4.76 -11.63 3.40
C GLY A 44 -3.80 -12.73 3.85
N ILE A 45 -2.58 -12.38 4.25
CA ILE A 45 -1.55 -13.32 4.72
C ILE A 45 -0.95 -12.87 6.03
N GLU A 46 -0.43 -13.82 6.80
CA GLU A 46 0.37 -13.51 7.97
C GLU A 46 1.74 -12.94 7.54
N VAL A 47 2.00 -11.68 7.92
CA VAL A 47 3.26 -11.00 7.61
C VAL A 47 4.11 -10.96 8.88
N SER A 48 5.30 -11.56 8.82
CA SER A 48 6.24 -11.49 9.95
C SER A 48 6.66 -10.06 10.27
N ALA A 49 6.97 -9.77 11.53
CA ALA A 49 7.34 -8.43 12.00
C ALA A 49 8.47 -7.77 11.16
N LEU A 50 9.43 -8.57 10.67
CA LEU A 50 10.54 -8.10 9.83
C LEU A 50 10.09 -7.62 8.44
N ARG A 51 8.90 -8.00 7.99
CA ARG A 51 8.37 -7.78 6.64
C ARG A 51 7.20 -6.80 6.60
N VAL A 52 6.69 -6.37 7.76
CA VAL A 52 5.61 -5.38 7.86
C VAL A 52 5.96 -4.09 7.12
N LYS A 53 7.21 -3.61 7.22
CA LYS A 53 7.64 -2.41 6.48
C LYS A 53 7.55 -2.58 4.96
N CYS A 54 7.79 -3.79 4.43
CA CYS A 54 7.64 -4.07 3.01
C CYS A 54 6.16 -4.09 2.59
N ALA A 55 5.27 -4.62 3.44
CA ALA A 55 3.83 -4.61 3.21
C ALA A 55 3.28 -3.18 3.14
N VAL A 56 3.62 -2.32 4.11
CA VAL A 56 3.06 -0.95 4.16
C VAL A 56 3.82 0.09 3.34
N LEU A 57 4.88 -0.30 2.63
CA LEU A 57 5.72 0.67 1.90
C LEU A 57 4.92 1.42 0.83
N GLY A 58 4.10 0.69 0.06
CA GLY A 58 3.27 1.28 -0.98
C GLY A 58 2.30 2.33 -0.42
N LEU A 59 1.66 2.00 0.70
CA LEU A 59 0.66 2.85 1.33
C LEU A 59 1.28 4.19 1.77
N LYS A 60 2.42 4.12 2.46
CA LYS A 60 3.14 5.32 2.90
C LYS A 60 3.63 6.17 1.73
N THR A 61 4.11 5.54 0.65
CA THR A 61 4.55 6.26 -0.55
C THR A 61 3.38 6.95 -1.24
N ALA A 62 2.23 6.30 -1.36
CA ALA A 62 1.03 6.89 -1.94
C ALA A 62 0.54 8.09 -1.12
N GLN A 63 0.46 7.94 0.21
CA GLN A 63 0.07 9.05 1.10
C GLN A 63 1.03 10.23 1.00
N LYS A 64 2.35 9.97 1.00
CA LYS A 64 3.35 11.01 0.85
C LYS A 64 3.27 11.72 -0.51
N SER A 65 2.95 11.00 -1.58
CA SER A 65 2.80 11.61 -2.92
C SER A 65 1.61 12.56 -3.06
N LEU A 66 0.71 12.62 -2.06
CA LEU A 66 -0.39 13.59 -2.00
C LEU A 66 -0.01 14.88 -1.26
N GLU A 67 1.12 14.88 -0.57
CA GLU A 67 1.63 16.04 0.19
C GLU A 67 2.62 16.89 -0.64
N ASP A 68 3.11 16.33 -1.74
CA ASP A 68 4.03 16.96 -2.72
C ASP A 68 3.25 17.66 -3.85
#